data_AF-A0A523ZCT1-F1
#
_entry.id   AF-A0A523ZCT1-F1
#
_cell.length_a   1.000
_cell.length_b   1.000
_cell.length_c   1.000
_cell.angle_alpha   90.00
_cell.angle_beta   90.00
_cell.angle_gamma   90.00
#
_symmetry.space_group_name_H-M   'P 1'
#
loop_
_entity.id
_entity.type
_entity.pdbx_description
1 polymer ?
#
loop_
_entity_poly.entity_id
_entity_poly.type
_entity_poly.pdbx_seq_one_letter_code
_entity_poly.pdbx_strand_id
1 'polypeptide(L)'
;MLKKPTFSLVVIGALLLLVLAAGACAPAATPEPTVVPPTDVPPPPTATPMPDQSAFIAAVEGNSHNVYDVGHGPNTWCTRCHSPQNWDPEAFQGPPPSCFTCKFAHEEEMRVAEGNPFVSEEEWVGVPCETCHRVEANGIVTPGIAWLNPTTMDYVAVNTSTELCEKCHVTTTGNAFGSAVDHKITLGGSAHLNYGGFLGEVPPPSYCADCHDPHTLEPTQCVDCHEGVTTSDTHMKGYNALMLDKLTCMACHDASGLDVGPPPGDEGGKWVTQVTSVGRAGPTTEFVLSHSIVYEVACDRCHFEENPFELVVLTADGEVPEPPAED
;
A
#
# COMPACT_ATOMS: atom_id res chain seq x y z
N MET A 1 -47.16 29.70 -64.38
CA MET A 1 -46.20 28.72 -64.95
C MET A 1 -44.81 29.36 -64.99
N LEU A 2 -43.79 28.52 -64.75
CA LEU A 2 -42.34 28.75 -64.75
C LEU A 2 -41.66 29.32 -63.48
N LYS A 3 -41.19 28.35 -62.67
CA LYS A 3 -40.07 28.44 -61.72
C LYS A 3 -38.80 28.96 -62.43
N LYS A 4 -38.04 29.83 -61.77
CA LYS A 4 -36.64 30.15 -62.12
C LYS A 4 -35.77 30.22 -60.85
N PRO A 5 -34.47 29.94 -60.95
CA PRO A 5 -33.82 28.97 -60.08
C PRO A 5 -32.83 29.62 -59.11
N THR A 6 -33.09 29.52 -57.82
CA THR A 6 -32.15 29.89 -56.75
C THR A 6 -31.08 28.82 -56.48
N PHE A 7 -31.16 27.66 -57.15
CA PHE A 7 -30.23 26.55 -56.93
C PHE A 7 -28.86 26.74 -57.62
N SER A 8 -28.73 27.68 -58.57
CA SER A 8 -27.51 27.77 -59.40
C SER A 8 -26.38 28.60 -58.77
N LEU A 9 -26.68 29.54 -57.87
CA LEU A 9 -25.65 30.41 -57.26
C LEU A 9 -24.91 29.72 -56.12
N VAL A 10 -25.59 28.85 -55.37
CA VAL A 10 -24.98 28.11 -54.24
C VAL A 10 -24.01 27.03 -54.73
N VAL A 11 -24.33 26.36 -55.84
CA VAL A 11 -23.47 25.31 -56.42
C VAL A 11 -22.22 25.92 -57.07
N ILE A 12 -22.35 27.08 -57.74
CA ILE A 12 -21.19 27.79 -58.31
C ILE A 12 -20.28 28.34 -57.20
N GLY A 13 -20.85 28.86 -56.11
CA GLY A 13 -20.07 29.30 -54.94
C GLY A 13 -19.29 28.16 -54.27
N ALA A 14 -19.91 26.98 -54.12
CA ALA A 14 -19.26 25.81 -53.53
C ALA A 14 -18.14 25.25 -54.43
N LEU A 15 -18.32 25.25 -55.75
CA LEU A 15 -17.30 24.81 -56.70
C LEU A 15 -16.10 25.76 -56.75
N LEU A 16 -16.30 27.08 -56.64
CA LEU A 16 -15.21 28.06 -56.59
C LEU A 16 -14.36 27.92 -55.31
N LEU A 17 -14.98 27.63 -54.16
CA LEU A 17 -14.28 27.36 -52.91
C LEU A 17 -13.46 26.06 -52.95
N LEU A 18 -13.94 25.02 -53.64
CA LEU A 18 -13.22 23.76 -53.79
C LEU A 18 -12.00 23.90 -54.72
N VAL A 19 -12.10 24.70 -55.78
CA VAL A 19 -10.99 24.97 -56.71
C VAL A 19 -9.89 25.83 -56.05
N LEU A 20 -10.25 26.77 -55.16
CA LEU A 20 -9.28 27.53 -54.37
C LEU A 20 -8.55 26.66 -53.34
N ALA A 21 -9.20 25.66 -52.76
CA ALA A 21 -8.56 24.73 -51.82
C ALA A 21 -7.59 23.73 -52.49
N ALA A 22 -7.83 23.37 -53.76
CA ALA A 22 -6.97 22.44 -54.50
C ALA A 22 -5.72 23.09 -55.14
N GLY A 23 -5.69 24.42 -55.28
CA GLY A 23 -4.58 25.16 -55.92
C GLY A 23 -3.40 25.51 -55.00
N ALA A 24 -3.53 25.32 -53.68
CA ALA A 24 -2.49 25.69 -52.71
C ALA A 24 -1.45 24.58 -52.44
N CYS A 25 -1.63 23.40 -53.04
CA CYS A 25 -0.67 22.29 -52.97
C CYS A 25 0.07 22.12 -54.30
N ALA A 26 0.71 23.19 -54.79
CA ALA A 26 1.79 23.02 -55.75
C ALA A 26 3.04 22.61 -54.95
N PRO A 27 3.67 21.45 -55.21
CA PRO A 27 4.91 21.09 -54.55
C PRO A 27 5.95 22.14 -54.90
N ALA A 28 6.55 22.76 -53.88
CA ALA A 28 7.71 23.62 -54.05
C ALA A 28 8.79 22.82 -54.80
N ALA A 29 9.47 23.47 -55.76
CA ALA A 29 10.57 22.85 -56.49
C ALA A 29 11.57 22.28 -55.48
N THR A 30 11.78 20.97 -55.52
CA THR A 30 12.77 20.28 -54.70
C THR A 30 14.14 20.91 -54.98
N PRO A 31 14.78 21.56 -54.00
CA PRO A 31 16.12 22.08 -54.19
C PRO A 31 17.05 20.91 -54.52
N GLU A 32 17.94 21.14 -55.49
CA GLU A 32 18.97 20.19 -55.88
C GLU A 32 19.77 19.76 -54.63
N PRO A 33 20.00 18.45 -54.41
CA PRO A 33 20.66 17.98 -53.21
C PRO A 33 22.06 18.57 -53.15
N THR A 34 22.25 19.49 -52.19
CA THR A 34 23.58 19.97 -51.84
C THR A 34 24.31 18.77 -51.25
N VAL A 35 25.40 18.36 -51.90
CA VAL A 35 26.30 17.31 -51.37
C VAL A 35 26.94 17.86 -50.11
N VAL A 36 26.31 17.60 -48.97
CA VAL A 36 26.92 17.84 -47.66
C VAL A 36 28.02 16.78 -47.51
N PRO A 37 29.28 17.17 -47.24
CA PRO A 37 30.31 16.20 -46.89
C PRO A 37 29.82 15.34 -45.72
N PRO A 38 30.13 14.03 -45.67
CA PRO A 38 29.66 13.16 -44.61
C PRO A 38 30.01 13.78 -43.25
N THR A 39 28.98 14.16 -42.49
CA THR A 39 29.15 14.51 -41.09
C THR A 39 29.74 13.27 -40.41
N ASP A 40 30.89 13.43 -39.77
CA ASP A 40 31.48 12.36 -38.97
C ASP A 40 30.40 11.80 -38.05
N VAL A 41 30.15 10.49 -38.17
CA VAL A 41 29.21 9.78 -37.31
C VAL A 41 29.69 10.03 -35.88
N PRO A 42 28.86 10.62 -34.99
CA PRO A 42 29.22 10.78 -33.60
C PRO A 42 29.70 9.42 -33.08
N PRO A 43 30.80 9.36 -32.32
CA PRO A 43 31.22 8.11 -31.72
C PRO A 43 30.01 7.49 -31.00
N PRO A 44 29.80 6.16 -31.11
CA PRO A 44 28.70 5.51 -30.43
C PRO A 44 28.72 5.95 -28.96
N PRO A 45 27.56 6.31 -28.38
CA PRO A 45 27.52 6.75 -26.99
C PRO A 45 28.24 5.70 -26.16
N THR A 46 29.24 6.15 -25.40
CA THR A 46 29.97 5.30 -24.46
C THR A 46 28.92 4.62 -23.59
N ALA A 47 28.94 3.28 -23.54
CA ALA A 47 28.01 2.52 -22.73
C ALA A 47 28.09 3.03 -21.28
N THR A 48 27.01 3.60 -20.77
CA THR A 48 26.90 3.95 -19.36
C THR A 48 27.08 2.65 -18.56
N PRO A 49 27.98 2.62 -17.57
CA PRO A 49 28.09 1.47 -16.67
C PRO A 49 26.72 1.17 -16.08
N MET A 50 26.39 -0.13 -15.98
CA MET A 50 25.13 -0.54 -15.36
C MET A 50 25.09 -0.04 -13.91
N PRO A 51 23.94 0.47 -13.43
CA PRO A 51 23.80 0.87 -12.04
C PRO A 51 24.01 -0.34 -11.11
N ASP A 52 24.74 -0.13 -10.03
CA ASP A 52 24.89 -1.14 -8.97
C ASP A 52 23.58 -1.23 -8.18
N GLN A 53 22.99 -2.42 -8.16
CA GLN A 53 21.72 -2.72 -7.48
C GLN A 53 21.91 -3.60 -6.24
N SER A 54 23.16 -3.94 -5.89
CA SER A 54 23.49 -4.92 -4.85
C SER A 54 22.89 -4.58 -3.48
N ALA A 55 22.85 -3.30 -3.11
CA ALA A 55 22.24 -2.86 -1.86
C ALA A 55 20.73 -3.11 -1.80
N PHE A 56 20.01 -2.89 -2.90
CA PHE A 56 18.56 -3.12 -2.97
C PHE A 56 18.22 -4.61 -2.98
N ILE A 57 19.01 -5.40 -3.69
CA ILE A 57 18.87 -6.86 -3.71
C ILE A 57 19.03 -7.41 -2.28
N ALA A 58 20.11 -7.02 -1.59
CA ALA A 58 20.35 -7.45 -0.22
C ALA A 58 19.25 -7.00 0.75
N ALA A 59 18.71 -5.79 0.58
CA ALA A 59 17.60 -5.29 1.38
C ALA A 59 16.33 -6.13 1.17
N VAL A 60 15.98 -6.42 -0.08
CA VAL A 60 14.80 -7.22 -0.42
C VAL A 60 14.93 -8.65 0.06
N GLU A 61 16.06 -9.32 -0.22
CA GLU A 61 16.31 -10.70 0.20
C GLU A 61 16.21 -10.89 1.73
N GLY A 62 16.53 -9.87 2.51
CA GLY A 62 16.45 -9.90 3.97
C GLY A 62 15.12 -9.46 4.59
N ASN A 63 14.15 -9.00 3.79
CA ASN A 63 12.91 -8.41 4.31
C ASN A 63 11.79 -9.43 4.54
N SER A 64 10.68 -8.99 5.14
CA SER A 64 9.53 -9.84 5.47
C SER A 64 8.75 -10.38 4.26
N HIS A 65 8.92 -9.82 3.06
CA HIS A 65 8.30 -10.36 1.85
C HIS A 65 9.02 -11.59 1.28
N ASN A 66 10.21 -11.94 1.78
CA ASN A 66 10.98 -13.12 1.36
C ASN A 66 11.10 -14.19 2.45
N VAL A 67 10.36 -14.05 3.55
CA VAL A 67 10.35 -15.04 4.64
C VAL A 67 9.47 -16.22 4.26
N TYR A 68 10.02 -17.43 4.33
CA TYR A 68 9.26 -18.67 4.24
C TYR A 68 8.65 -19.05 5.60
N ASP A 69 7.36 -19.37 5.64
CA ASP A 69 6.69 -19.84 6.84
C ASP A 69 5.59 -20.86 6.54
N VAL A 70 5.72 -22.06 7.12
CA VAL A 70 4.77 -23.17 6.97
C VAL A 70 3.40 -22.87 7.60
N GLY A 71 3.35 -22.02 8.62
CA GLY A 71 2.12 -21.55 9.25
C GLY A 71 1.36 -20.50 8.42
N HIS A 72 2.04 -19.81 7.50
CA HIS A 72 1.43 -18.81 6.61
C HIS A 72 0.95 -19.38 5.28
N GLY A 73 0.77 -20.70 5.22
CA GLY A 73 0.16 -21.42 4.09
C GLY A 73 1.04 -21.41 2.85
N PRO A 74 2.20 -22.08 2.85
CA PRO A 74 3.06 -22.20 1.68
C PRO A 74 2.42 -23.15 0.66
N ASN A 75 1.41 -22.65 -0.04
CA ASN A 75 0.63 -23.40 -1.02
C ASN A 75 0.34 -22.54 -2.24
N THR A 76 -0.02 -23.18 -3.35
CA THR A 76 -0.21 -22.47 -4.61
C THR A 76 -1.42 -21.52 -4.63
N TRP A 77 -2.24 -21.45 -3.58
CA TRP A 77 -3.30 -20.44 -3.41
C TRP A 77 -2.81 -19.19 -2.66
N CYS A 78 -2.23 -19.37 -1.46
CA CYS A 78 -1.78 -18.26 -0.62
C CYS A 78 -0.52 -17.56 -1.18
N THR A 79 0.28 -18.28 -1.97
CA THR A 79 1.42 -17.73 -2.72
C THR A 79 1.04 -16.58 -3.63
N ARG A 80 -0.24 -16.40 -4.00
CA ARG A 80 -0.72 -15.19 -4.68
C ARG A 80 -0.17 -13.89 -4.08
N CYS A 81 -0.06 -13.81 -2.75
CA CYS A 81 0.41 -12.62 -2.04
C CYS A 81 1.84 -12.77 -1.51
N HIS A 82 2.24 -13.98 -1.12
CA HIS A 82 3.51 -14.22 -0.41
C HIS A 82 4.65 -14.75 -1.30
N SER A 83 4.32 -15.37 -2.42
CA SER A 83 5.28 -15.76 -3.45
C SER A 83 4.61 -15.79 -4.83
N PRO A 84 4.29 -14.63 -5.43
CA PRO A 84 3.39 -14.55 -6.58
C PRO A 84 3.83 -15.38 -7.80
N GLN A 85 5.11 -15.73 -7.91
CA GLN A 85 5.62 -16.61 -8.97
C GLN A 85 5.26 -18.08 -8.79
N ASN A 86 4.97 -18.51 -7.55
CA ASN A 86 4.47 -19.86 -7.26
C ASN A 86 2.93 -19.92 -7.27
N TRP A 87 2.25 -18.82 -7.56
CA TRP A 87 0.79 -18.78 -7.57
C TRP A 87 0.22 -19.61 -8.72
N ASP A 88 -0.72 -20.48 -8.39
CA ASP A 88 -1.54 -21.19 -9.36
C ASP A 88 -2.93 -20.53 -9.42
N PRO A 89 -3.29 -19.84 -10.51
CA PRO A 89 -4.61 -19.22 -10.65
C PRO A 89 -5.75 -20.26 -10.76
N GLU A 90 -5.43 -21.54 -11.01
CA GLU A 90 -6.39 -22.65 -11.01
C GLU A 90 -6.55 -23.30 -9.63
N ALA A 91 -5.77 -22.89 -8.63
CA ALA A 91 -5.88 -23.40 -7.28
C ALA A 91 -7.30 -23.18 -6.71
N PHE A 92 -7.79 -24.13 -5.93
CA PHE A 92 -9.12 -24.11 -5.34
C PHE A 92 -9.13 -24.68 -3.93
N GLN A 93 -10.17 -24.34 -3.16
CA GLN A 93 -10.36 -24.84 -1.81
C GLN A 93 -10.75 -26.33 -1.84
N GLY A 94 -10.00 -27.17 -1.12
CA GLY A 94 -10.32 -28.59 -0.97
C GLY A 94 -11.59 -28.83 -0.14
N PRO A 95 -12.16 -30.05 -0.17
CA PRO A 95 -13.25 -30.40 0.72
C PRO A 95 -12.76 -30.49 2.19
N PRO A 96 -13.66 -30.30 3.18
CA PRO A 96 -13.33 -30.62 4.57
C PRO A 96 -12.80 -32.06 4.73
N PRO A 97 -11.82 -32.31 5.61
CA PRO A 97 -11.25 -31.39 6.61
C PRO A 97 -10.05 -30.55 6.13
N SER A 98 -9.64 -30.68 4.86
CA SER A 98 -8.44 -30.04 4.30
C SER A 98 -8.84 -28.98 3.27
N CYS A 99 -9.43 -27.88 3.75
CA CYS A 99 -9.88 -26.79 2.89
C CYS A 99 -8.71 -26.06 2.22
N PHE A 100 -7.62 -25.84 2.97
CA PHE A 100 -6.38 -25.26 2.48
C PHE A 100 -5.20 -26.07 2.98
N THR A 101 -4.12 -26.10 2.20
CA THR A 101 -2.83 -26.65 2.61
C THR A 101 -2.19 -25.70 3.61
N CYS A 102 -2.27 -26.03 4.89
CA CYS A 102 -1.79 -25.18 5.98
C CYS A 102 -1.45 -26.01 7.21
N LYS A 103 -0.47 -25.54 7.99
CA LYS A 103 -0.17 -26.06 9.31
C LYS A 103 -0.75 -25.13 10.38
N PHE A 104 -1.81 -25.58 11.03
CA PHE A 104 -2.35 -24.86 12.18
C PHE A 104 -1.43 -25.01 13.40
N ALA A 105 -1.31 -23.96 14.21
CA ALA A 105 -0.39 -23.94 15.36
C ALA A 105 -0.61 -25.08 16.39
N HIS A 106 -1.82 -25.64 16.45
CA HIS A 106 -2.16 -26.73 17.36
C HIS A 106 -1.98 -28.13 16.74
N GLU A 107 -1.54 -28.22 15.48
CA GLU A 107 -1.37 -29.46 14.74
C GLU A 107 0.13 -29.76 14.53
N GLU A 108 0.51 -31.02 14.74
CA GLU A 108 1.90 -31.47 14.54
C GLU A 108 2.26 -31.48 13.04
N GLU A 109 1.33 -31.96 12.23
CA GLU A 109 1.47 -32.14 10.79
C GLU A 109 0.67 -31.12 10.00
N MET A 110 1.20 -30.74 8.84
CA MET A 110 0.50 -29.89 7.88
C MET A 110 -0.61 -30.68 7.19
N ARG A 111 -1.77 -30.05 6.98
CA ARG A 111 -2.79 -30.61 6.10
C ARG A 111 -2.45 -30.24 4.67
N VAL A 112 -2.63 -31.18 3.74
CA VAL A 112 -2.50 -30.94 2.30
C VAL A 112 -3.87 -31.09 1.65
N ALA A 113 -4.27 -30.07 0.89
CA ALA A 113 -5.52 -30.03 0.15
C ALA A 113 -5.28 -30.39 -1.33
N GLU A 114 -6.24 -31.11 -1.93
CA GLU A 114 -6.16 -31.59 -3.33
C GLU A 114 -6.06 -30.45 -4.37
N GLY A 115 -6.60 -29.27 -4.06
CA GLY A 115 -6.69 -28.14 -5.00
C GLY A 115 -5.69 -27.02 -4.80
N ASN A 116 -4.80 -27.09 -3.82
CA ASN A 116 -3.77 -26.08 -3.60
C ASN A 116 -2.50 -26.75 -3.04
N PRO A 117 -1.67 -27.37 -3.89
CA PRO A 117 -0.49 -28.11 -3.44
C PRO A 117 0.47 -27.25 -2.61
N PHE A 118 1.21 -27.93 -1.74
CA PHE A 118 2.28 -27.35 -0.96
C PHE A 118 3.42 -26.86 -1.86
N VAL A 119 4.02 -25.73 -1.49
CA VAL A 119 5.23 -25.16 -2.09
C VAL A 119 6.34 -25.30 -1.07
N SER A 120 7.38 -26.04 -1.42
CA SER A 120 8.53 -26.22 -0.53
C SER A 120 9.34 -24.93 -0.39
N GLU A 121 10.11 -24.83 0.69
CA GLU A 121 11.03 -23.69 0.89
C GLU A 121 12.04 -23.57 -0.26
N GLU A 122 12.49 -24.71 -0.81
CA GLU A 122 13.41 -24.75 -1.95
C GLU A 122 12.81 -24.17 -3.24
N GLU A 123 11.49 -24.23 -3.38
CA GLU A 123 10.74 -23.72 -4.53
C GLU A 123 10.19 -22.30 -4.29
N TRP A 124 10.32 -21.78 -3.07
CA TRP A 124 9.78 -20.48 -2.68
C TRP A 124 10.62 -19.33 -3.26
N VAL A 125 9.98 -18.47 -4.04
CA VAL A 125 10.65 -17.35 -4.72
C VAL A 125 10.44 -16.01 -3.98
N GLY A 126 9.49 -15.94 -3.05
CA GLY A 126 9.14 -14.72 -2.32
C GLY A 126 8.62 -13.61 -3.24
N VAL A 127 8.92 -12.35 -2.94
CA VAL A 127 8.51 -11.18 -3.73
C VAL A 127 9.76 -10.52 -4.33
N PRO A 128 10.16 -10.94 -5.54
CA PRO A 128 11.36 -10.41 -6.19
C PRO A 128 11.11 -9.05 -6.87
N CYS A 129 12.20 -8.43 -7.34
CA CYS A 129 12.17 -7.10 -7.95
C CYS A 129 11.17 -6.99 -9.10
N GLU A 130 11.06 -8.00 -9.96
CA GLU A 130 10.11 -8.01 -11.08
C GLU A 130 8.64 -7.93 -10.65
N THR A 131 8.31 -8.29 -9.41
CA THR A 131 6.94 -8.13 -8.92
C THR A 131 6.54 -6.66 -8.85
N CYS A 132 7.48 -5.79 -8.50
CA CYS A 132 7.26 -4.37 -8.19
C CYS A 132 7.85 -3.39 -9.23
N HIS A 133 8.73 -3.88 -10.09
CA HIS A 133 9.42 -3.09 -11.10
C HIS A 133 9.52 -3.85 -12.41
N ARG A 134 9.65 -3.13 -13.53
CA ARG A 134 10.06 -3.79 -14.77
C ARG A 134 11.53 -4.15 -14.68
N VAL A 135 11.83 -5.41 -14.98
CA VAL A 135 13.20 -5.92 -15.11
C VAL A 135 13.49 -6.17 -16.58
N GLU A 136 14.58 -5.58 -17.08
CA GLU A 136 15.08 -5.79 -18.43
C GLU A 136 15.66 -7.21 -18.60
N ALA A 137 15.82 -7.66 -19.85
CA ALA A 137 16.35 -9.00 -20.14
C ALA A 137 17.78 -9.27 -19.61
N ASN A 138 18.53 -8.21 -19.29
CA ASN A 138 19.86 -8.25 -18.68
C ASN A 138 19.82 -8.28 -17.14
N GLY A 139 18.64 -8.32 -16.52
CA GLY A 139 18.44 -8.30 -15.08
C GLY A 139 18.45 -6.90 -14.44
N ILE A 140 18.46 -5.82 -15.23
CA ILE A 140 18.44 -4.45 -14.70
C ILE A 140 17.00 -4.04 -14.39
N VAL A 141 16.77 -3.57 -13.17
CA VAL A 141 15.51 -2.93 -12.78
C VAL A 141 15.42 -1.54 -13.41
N THR A 142 14.33 -1.28 -14.14
CA THR A 142 14.07 0.04 -14.69
C THR A 142 13.53 0.99 -13.61
N PRO A 143 13.87 2.28 -13.64
CA PRO A 143 13.28 3.27 -12.75
C PRO A 143 11.74 3.33 -12.85
N GLY A 144 11.08 3.51 -11.70
CA GLY A 144 9.62 3.55 -11.59
C GLY A 144 9.00 2.22 -11.17
N ILE A 145 7.73 2.25 -10.78
CA ILE A 145 6.99 1.08 -10.29
C ILE A 145 6.09 0.47 -11.37
N ALA A 146 5.92 -0.84 -11.31
CA ALA A 146 5.01 -1.60 -12.15
C ALA A 146 4.53 -2.84 -11.37
N TRP A 147 3.37 -3.38 -11.72
CA TRP A 147 2.92 -4.66 -11.18
C TRP A 147 3.10 -5.75 -12.23
N LEU A 148 3.93 -6.77 -11.97
CA LEU A 148 3.92 -7.97 -12.80
C LEU A 148 2.68 -8.80 -12.45
N ASN A 149 1.71 -8.86 -13.36
CA ASN A 149 0.52 -9.66 -13.14
C ASN A 149 0.90 -11.15 -13.17
N PRO A 150 0.78 -11.89 -12.06
CA PRO A 150 1.24 -13.28 -11.99
C PRO A 150 0.36 -14.26 -12.79
N THR A 151 -0.82 -13.85 -13.28
CA THR A 151 -1.62 -14.65 -14.21
C THR A 151 -1.17 -14.49 -15.65
N THR A 152 -0.94 -13.25 -16.11
CA THR A 152 -0.64 -12.97 -17.52
C THR A 152 0.85 -12.88 -17.80
N MET A 153 1.67 -12.73 -16.77
CA MET A 153 3.10 -12.41 -16.83
C MET A 153 3.40 -11.12 -17.59
N ASP A 154 2.41 -10.22 -17.64
CA ASP A 154 2.55 -8.88 -18.22
C ASP A 154 2.65 -7.82 -17.12
N TYR A 155 3.46 -6.80 -17.38
CA TYR A 155 3.55 -5.64 -16.51
C TYR A 155 2.38 -4.68 -16.71
N VAL A 156 1.66 -4.46 -15.62
CA VAL A 156 0.59 -3.46 -15.49
C VAL A 156 1.18 -2.18 -14.90
N ALA A 157 0.82 -1.03 -15.46
CA ALA A 157 1.19 0.25 -14.89
C ALA A 157 0.43 0.50 -13.57
N VAL A 158 1.14 1.02 -12.58
CA VAL A 158 0.58 1.51 -11.31
C VAL A 158 1.11 2.92 -11.06
N ASN A 159 0.30 3.76 -10.43
CA ASN A 159 0.59 5.20 -10.32
C ASN A 159 1.16 5.60 -8.96
N THR A 160 0.96 4.77 -7.93
CA THR A 160 1.38 5.06 -6.55
C THR A 160 1.88 3.79 -5.87
N SER A 161 2.72 3.93 -4.85
CA SER A 161 3.14 2.76 -4.06
C SER A 161 1.94 2.09 -3.40
N THR A 162 0.94 2.85 -2.95
CA THR A 162 -0.30 2.29 -2.37
C THR A 162 -1.02 1.39 -3.38
N GLU A 163 -1.18 1.82 -4.63
CA GLU A 163 -1.79 1.00 -5.68
C GLU A 163 -1.03 -0.31 -5.93
N LEU A 164 0.31 -0.28 -5.79
CA LEU A 164 1.16 -1.46 -5.91
C LEU A 164 1.03 -2.38 -4.68
N CYS A 165 1.11 -1.85 -3.47
CA CYS A 165 0.98 -2.60 -2.22
C CYS A 165 -0.40 -3.28 -2.12
N GLU A 166 -1.46 -2.59 -2.57
CA GLU A 166 -2.84 -3.12 -2.66
C GLU A 166 -3.01 -4.22 -3.73
N LYS A 167 -1.95 -4.67 -4.43
CA LYS A 167 -2.02 -5.91 -5.22
C LYS A 167 -1.97 -7.16 -4.34
N CYS A 168 -1.32 -7.07 -3.17
CA CYS A 168 -1.19 -8.15 -2.19
C CYS A 168 -1.92 -7.86 -0.87
N HIS A 169 -1.89 -6.61 -0.39
CA HIS A 169 -2.55 -6.18 0.85
C HIS A 169 -4.04 -5.88 0.62
N VAL A 170 -4.83 -6.96 0.47
CA VAL A 170 -6.26 -6.87 0.14
C VAL A 170 -7.11 -7.74 1.04
N THR A 171 -8.38 -7.36 1.17
CA THR A 171 -9.42 -8.21 1.73
C THR A 171 -10.00 -9.07 0.59
N THR A 172 -9.91 -10.38 0.72
CA THR A 172 -10.47 -11.33 -0.27
C THR A 172 -11.73 -12.04 0.23
N THR A 173 -12.25 -11.65 1.40
CA THR A 173 -13.49 -12.18 1.97
C THR A 173 -14.67 -11.96 1.02
N GLY A 174 -15.59 -12.94 0.97
CA GLY A 174 -16.81 -12.83 0.15
C GLY A 174 -16.64 -13.13 -1.34
N ASN A 175 -15.50 -13.70 -1.77
CA ASN A 175 -15.35 -14.14 -3.15
C ASN A 175 -16.05 -15.48 -3.43
N ALA A 176 -16.21 -15.80 -4.73
CA ALA A 176 -16.87 -17.03 -5.19
C ALA A 176 -16.19 -18.33 -4.71
N PHE A 177 -14.96 -18.23 -4.21
CA PHE A 177 -14.15 -19.35 -3.72
C PHE A 177 -14.12 -19.44 -2.20
N GLY A 178 -14.87 -18.57 -1.49
CA GLY A 178 -14.98 -18.59 -0.04
C GLY A 178 -13.67 -18.31 0.71
N SER A 179 -12.66 -17.72 0.06
CA SER A 179 -11.42 -17.37 0.78
C SER A 179 -11.67 -16.20 1.73
N ALA A 180 -11.03 -16.24 2.89
CA ALA A 180 -11.29 -15.30 3.97
C ALA A 180 -9.98 -14.73 4.55
N VAL A 181 -9.22 -14.00 3.73
CA VAL A 181 -8.12 -13.20 4.27
C VAL A 181 -8.52 -11.72 4.26
N ASP A 182 -8.54 -11.10 5.44
CA ASP A 182 -8.73 -9.67 5.61
C ASP A 182 -7.36 -9.05 5.88
N HIS A 183 -6.68 -8.61 4.82
CA HIS A 183 -5.30 -8.09 4.88
C HIS A 183 -5.22 -6.68 4.29
N LYS A 184 -6.37 -6.05 4.00
CA LYS A 184 -6.35 -4.68 3.50
C LYS A 184 -5.87 -3.74 4.59
N ILE A 185 -4.82 -3.01 4.29
CA ILE A 185 -4.35 -1.91 5.12
C ILE A 185 -5.05 -0.65 4.61
N THR A 186 -5.86 -0.02 5.46
CA THR A 186 -6.47 1.26 5.14
C THR A 186 -5.63 2.36 5.79
N LEU A 187 -4.94 3.14 4.96
CA LEU A 187 -4.34 4.39 5.42
C LEU A 187 -5.46 5.39 5.70
N GLY A 188 -5.57 5.85 6.94
CA GLY A 188 -6.72 6.64 7.39
C GLY A 188 -6.43 7.59 8.54
N GLY A 189 -7.50 8.06 9.17
CA GLY A 189 -7.45 9.02 10.28
C GLY A 189 -7.25 10.46 9.80
N SER A 190 -7.24 11.41 10.74
CA SER A 190 -7.18 12.84 10.45
C SER A 190 -5.77 13.41 10.35
N ALA A 191 -4.76 12.74 10.93
CA ALA A 191 -3.42 13.31 11.13
C ALA A 191 -2.68 13.61 9.83
N HIS A 192 -2.82 12.75 8.82
CA HIS A 192 -2.09 12.86 7.55
C HIS A 192 -3.00 13.10 6.34
N LEU A 193 -4.23 13.58 6.57
CA LEU A 193 -5.06 14.03 5.47
C LEU A 193 -4.54 15.38 4.97
N ASN A 194 -4.72 15.66 3.67
CA ASN A 194 -4.23 16.88 3.03
C ASN A 194 -4.76 18.20 3.64
N TYR A 195 -5.75 18.16 4.54
CA TYR A 195 -6.23 19.30 5.32
C TYR A 195 -5.63 19.42 6.72
N GLY A 196 -4.95 18.39 7.23
CA GLY A 196 -4.26 18.36 8.52
C GLY A 196 -3.06 19.32 8.59
N GLY A 197 -2.67 19.88 7.45
CA GLY A 197 -1.60 20.87 7.33
C GLY A 197 -0.30 20.26 6.82
N PHE A 198 0.65 21.14 6.51
CA PHE A 198 1.99 20.79 6.06
C PHE A 198 2.98 21.00 7.23
N LEU A 199 4.01 20.16 7.31
CA LEU A 199 5.17 20.46 8.15
C LEU A 199 6.09 21.39 7.35
N GLY A 200 5.83 22.70 7.46
CA GLY A 200 6.49 23.70 6.61
C GLY A 200 6.01 23.58 5.16
N GLU A 201 6.91 23.19 4.25
CA GLU A 201 6.61 22.96 2.84
C GLU A 201 6.44 21.46 2.50
N VAL A 202 6.59 20.56 3.49
CA VAL A 202 6.51 19.11 3.28
C VAL A 202 5.04 18.65 3.42
N PRO A 203 4.45 18.03 2.37
CA PRO A 203 3.10 17.48 2.46
C PRO A 203 3.05 16.30 3.45
N PRO A 204 1.87 16.02 4.04
CA PRO A 204 1.72 14.87 4.91
C PRO A 204 1.91 13.55 4.13
N PRO A 205 2.40 12.49 4.78
CA PRO A 205 2.49 11.15 4.20
C PRO A 205 1.14 10.69 3.66
N SER A 206 1.07 10.36 2.37
CA SER A 206 -0.16 10.01 1.67
C SER A 206 -0.12 8.59 1.09
N TYR A 207 1.06 7.99 1.00
CA TYR A 207 1.28 6.68 0.42
C TYR A 207 2.07 5.76 1.35
N CYS A 208 1.95 4.45 1.16
CA CYS A 208 2.64 3.46 2.00
C CYS A 208 4.15 3.69 2.07
N ALA A 209 4.77 4.06 0.94
CA ALA A 209 6.21 4.28 0.85
C ALA A 209 6.67 5.64 1.41
N ASP A 210 5.74 6.51 1.83
CA ASP A 210 6.11 7.75 2.53
C ASP A 210 6.49 7.47 3.99
N CYS A 211 6.00 6.35 4.55
CA CYS A 211 6.30 5.91 5.91
C CYS A 211 7.12 4.62 5.97
N HIS A 212 7.26 3.87 4.89
CA HIS A 212 8.04 2.63 4.85
C HIS A 212 9.04 2.68 3.71
N ASP A 213 10.26 2.21 3.96
CA ASP A 213 11.16 1.90 2.85
C ASP A 213 10.61 0.66 2.11
N PRO A 214 10.35 0.71 0.79
CA PRO A 214 9.72 -0.40 0.08
C PRO A 214 10.66 -1.60 -0.15
N HIS A 215 11.97 -1.45 0.06
CA HIS A 215 12.95 -2.53 -0.08
C HIS A 215 13.28 -3.17 1.27
N THR A 216 13.47 -2.41 2.34
CA THR A 216 13.72 -2.98 3.69
C THR A 216 12.44 -3.27 4.45
N LEU A 217 11.33 -2.60 4.10
CA LEU A 217 10.03 -2.60 4.77
C LEU A 217 10.04 -1.95 6.16
N GLU A 218 11.17 -1.38 6.57
CA GLU A 218 11.31 -0.70 7.85
C GLU A 218 10.43 0.57 7.89
N PRO A 219 9.60 0.74 8.93
CA PRO A 219 8.80 1.95 9.10
C PRO A 219 9.62 3.10 9.69
N THR A 220 9.42 4.28 9.13
CA THR A 220 9.72 5.57 9.77
C THR A 220 8.90 5.71 11.05
N GLN A 221 9.52 6.17 12.12
CA GLN A 221 8.86 6.43 13.39
C GLN A 221 8.22 7.82 13.40
N CYS A 222 7.17 8.01 14.21
CA CYS A 222 6.49 9.30 14.32
C CYS A 222 7.46 10.45 14.65
N VAL A 223 8.45 10.16 15.50
CA VAL A 223 9.46 11.14 15.97
C VAL A 223 10.47 11.54 14.91
N ASP A 224 10.62 10.75 13.85
CA ASP A 224 11.53 11.07 12.74
C ASP A 224 10.98 12.23 11.90
N CYS A 225 9.65 12.42 11.88
CA CYS A 225 8.98 13.54 11.23
C CYS A 225 8.54 14.62 12.24
N HIS A 226 8.12 14.21 13.45
CA HIS A 226 7.63 15.10 14.50
C HIS A 226 8.70 15.34 15.57
N GLU A 227 9.79 16.00 15.17
CA GLU A 227 10.89 16.33 16.07
C GLU A 227 10.39 17.11 17.30
N GLY A 228 10.81 16.68 18.49
CA GLY A 228 10.49 17.36 19.74
C GLY A 228 9.10 17.09 20.31
N VAL A 229 8.25 16.28 19.66
CA VAL A 229 6.91 15.93 20.17
C VAL A 229 6.98 15.25 21.54
N THR A 230 8.02 14.46 21.79
CA THR A 230 8.26 13.75 23.07
C THR A 230 8.75 14.65 24.19
N THR A 231 9.14 15.88 23.88
CA THR A 231 9.65 16.88 24.83
C THR A 231 8.77 18.12 24.92
N SER A 232 7.66 18.15 24.17
CA SER A 232 6.77 19.30 24.13
C SER A 232 5.90 19.36 25.39
N ASP A 233 5.90 20.48 26.10
CA ASP A 233 5.09 20.69 27.30
C ASP A 233 3.58 20.80 26.99
N THR A 234 3.21 21.09 25.74
CA THR A 234 1.81 21.14 25.30
C THR A 234 1.30 19.78 24.85
N HIS A 235 2.19 18.92 24.36
CA HIS A 235 1.85 17.55 24.00
C HIS A 235 1.65 16.70 25.27
N MET A 236 0.65 15.81 25.26
CA MET A 236 0.26 14.99 26.41
C MET A 236 0.08 15.82 27.71
N LYS A 237 -0.29 17.10 27.59
CA LYS A 237 -0.43 18.05 28.72
C LYS A 237 0.79 18.09 29.66
N GLY A 238 2.00 17.89 29.13
CA GLY A 238 3.24 17.89 29.90
C GLY A 238 3.54 16.58 30.64
N TYR A 239 2.70 15.54 30.53
CA TYR A 239 2.92 14.22 31.13
C TYR A 239 3.85 13.32 30.30
N ASN A 240 4.72 13.89 29.47
CA ASN A 240 5.54 13.18 28.50
C ASN A 240 6.28 11.97 29.09
N ALA A 241 6.98 12.16 30.20
CA ALA A 241 7.78 11.09 30.82
C ALA A 241 6.92 9.89 31.28
N LEU A 242 5.73 10.16 31.82
CA LEU A 242 4.81 9.12 32.28
C LEU A 242 4.17 8.40 31.09
N MET A 243 3.62 9.17 30.14
CA MET A 243 2.91 8.62 29.00
C MET A 243 3.84 7.85 28.07
N LEU A 244 5.05 8.35 27.80
CA LEU A 244 6.04 7.64 26.99
C LEU A 244 6.57 6.39 27.69
N ASP A 245 6.52 6.30 29.02
CA ASP A 245 6.85 5.07 29.75
C ASP A 245 5.75 4.03 29.59
N LYS A 246 4.48 4.45 29.61
CA LYS A 246 3.31 3.55 29.67
C LYS A 246 2.62 3.26 28.36
N LEU A 247 2.73 4.12 27.36
CA LEU A 247 1.91 4.08 26.15
C LEU A 247 2.81 4.08 24.91
N THR A 248 2.36 3.40 23.86
CA THR A 248 2.82 3.65 22.49
C THR A 248 2.11 4.87 21.91
N CYS A 249 2.66 5.52 20.88
CA CYS A 249 1.99 6.65 20.22
C CYS A 249 0.59 6.25 19.71
N MET A 250 0.47 5.05 19.15
CA MET A 250 -0.80 4.54 18.60
C MET A 250 -1.85 4.22 19.66
N ALA A 251 -1.46 3.96 20.92
CA ALA A 251 -2.42 3.81 22.01
C ALA A 251 -3.32 5.07 22.15
N CYS A 252 -2.78 6.26 21.89
CA CYS A 252 -3.57 7.49 21.88
C CYS A 252 -4.04 7.87 20.47
N HIS A 253 -3.14 7.79 19.49
CA HIS A 253 -3.36 8.33 18.15
C HIS A 253 -4.05 7.38 17.18
N ASP A 254 -4.42 6.17 17.57
CA ASP A 254 -5.23 5.30 16.72
C ASP A 254 -6.63 5.89 16.46
N ALA A 255 -7.07 5.88 15.19
CA ALA A 255 -8.37 6.36 14.74
C ALA A 255 -9.35 5.23 14.39
N SER A 256 -8.97 3.96 14.61
CA SER A 256 -9.80 2.82 14.25
C SER A 256 -10.95 2.56 15.23
N GLY A 257 -10.93 3.23 16.39
CA GLY A 257 -11.95 3.05 17.44
C GLY A 257 -11.80 1.74 18.21
N LEU A 258 -10.62 1.12 18.12
CA LEU A 258 -10.28 -0.09 18.84
C LEU A 258 -9.92 0.20 20.30
N ASP A 259 -9.94 -0.85 21.12
CA ASP A 259 -9.59 -0.77 22.53
C ASP A 259 -8.08 -0.51 22.72
N VAL A 260 -7.72 -0.07 23.93
CA VAL A 260 -6.34 0.20 24.32
C VAL A 260 -6.07 -0.49 25.66
N GLY A 261 -4.92 -1.15 25.77
CA GLY A 261 -4.51 -1.80 27.00
C GLY A 261 -3.09 -2.36 26.92
N PRO A 262 -2.61 -3.03 27.97
CA PRO A 262 -1.33 -3.74 27.96
C PRO A 262 -1.27 -4.77 26.81
N PRO A 263 -0.10 -5.01 26.21
CA PRO A 263 0.04 -6.00 25.15
C PRO A 263 -0.46 -7.39 25.60
N PRO A 264 -1.18 -8.14 24.74
CA PRO A 264 -1.62 -9.49 25.07
C PRO A 264 -0.44 -10.39 25.45
N GLY A 265 -0.49 -10.96 26.66
CA GLY A 265 0.58 -11.81 27.20
C GLY A 265 1.74 -11.07 27.88
N ASP A 266 1.71 -9.74 27.95
CA ASP A 266 2.70 -8.92 28.66
C ASP A 266 2.03 -7.74 29.39
N GLU A 267 1.56 -7.98 30.60
CA GLU A 267 0.92 -6.95 31.45
C GLU A 267 1.88 -5.80 31.84
N GLY A 268 3.20 -5.99 31.70
CA GLY A 268 4.21 -4.97 32.00
C GLY A 268 4.59 -4.11 30.80
N GLY A 269 4.11 -4.46 29.60
CA GLY A 269 4.42 -3.78 28.35
C GLY A 269 3.75 -2.42 28.22
N LYS A 270 4.26 -1.61 27.28
CA LYS A 270 3.61 -0.34 26.91
C LYS A 270 2.26 -0.62 26.29
N TRP A 271 1.24 0.13 26.66
CA TRP A 271 -0.10 -0.03 26.13
C TRP A 271 -0.11 0.19 24.62
N VAL A 272 -0.97 -0.58 23.98
CA VAL A 272 -1.13 -0.66 22.53
C VAL A 272 -2.61 -0.67 22.17
N THR A 273 -2.90 -0.34 20.91
CA THR A 273 -4.20 -0.62 20.31
C THR A 273 -4.39 -2.13 20.20
N GLN A 274 -5.58 -2.61 20.56
CA GLN A 274 -5.91 -4.03 20.57
C GLN A 274 -7.34 -4.28 20.13
N VAL A 275 -7.60 -5.46 19.59
CA VAL A 275 -8.93 -5.91 19.20
C VAL A 275 -9.28 -7.18 19.96
N THR A 276 -10.48 -7.22 20.55
CA THR A 276 -11.04 -8.45 21.10
C THR A 276 -12.07 -9.01 20.14
N SER A 277 -11.83 -10.22 19.64
CA SER A 277 -12.75 -10.94 18.75
C SER A 277 -13.28 -12.20 19.44
N VAL A 278 -14.51 -12.62 19.10
CA VAL A 278 -15.11 -13.83 19.69
C VAL A 278 -15.12 -14.94 18.65
N GLY A 279 -14.24 -15.93 18.83
CA GLY A 279 -14.15 -17.12 18.01
C GLY A 279 -14.88 -18.33 18.61
N ARG A 280 -14.79 -19.47 17.93
CA ARG A 280 -15.36 -20.75 18.42
C ARG A 280 -14.74 -21.23 19.73
N ALA A 281 -13.50 -20.82 20.01
CA ALA A 281 -12.77 -21.15 21.23
C ALA A 281 -13.01 -20.16 22.37
N GLY A 282 -13.83 -19.11 22.16
CA GLY A 282 -14.01 -18.00 23.09
C GLY A 282 -13.40 -16.70 22.59
N PRO A 283 -13.38 -15.65 23.43
CA PRO A 283 -12.76 -14.37 23.10
C PRO A 283 -11.24 -14.49 23.03
N THR A 284 -10.63 -13.85 22.04
CA THR A 284 -9.19 -13.62 21.94
C THR A 284 -8.92 -12.14 21.76
N THR A 285 -7.89 -11.64 22.43
CA THR A 285 -7.42 -10.25 22.30
C THR A 285 -6.06 -10.24 21.65
N GLU A 286 -5.91 -9.40 20.62
CA GLU A 286 -4.71 -9.33 19.80
C GLU A 286 -4.26 -7.88 19.65
N PHE A 287 -2.95 -7.68 19.55
CA PHE A 287 -2.36 -6.39 19.21
C PHE A 287 -2.76 -5.99 17.78
N VAL A 288 -3.03 -4.69 17.58
CA VAL A 288 -3.29 -4.12 16.26
C VAL A 288 -2.31 -3.01 15.97
N LEU A 289 -1.55 -3.17 14.87
CA LEU A 289 -0.78 -2.08 14.29
C LEU A 289 -1.68 -1.21 13.40
N SER A 290 -2.17 -0.11 13.95
CA SER A 290 -3.06 0.80 13.22
C SER A 290 -2.31 1.68 12.21
N HIS A 291 -2.92 1.84 11.04
CA HIS A 291 -2.51 2.78 9.99
C HIS A 291 -3.52 3.94 9.85
N SER A 292 -4.40 4.09 10.84
CA SER A 292 -5.40 5.14 10.91
C SER A 292 -5.04 6.05 12.08
N ILE A 293 -4.54 7.25 11.79
CA ILE A 293 -3.91 8.11 12.81
C ILE A 293 -4.75 9.38 13.02
N VAL A 294 -5.18 9.67 14.25
CA VAL A 294 -5.85 10.93 14.61
C VAL A 294 -4.85 11.99 15.06
N TYR A 295 -5.12 13.24 14.67
CA TYR A 295 -4.37 14.40 15.15
C TYR A 295 -4.74 14.75 16.60
N GLU A 296 -6.03 14.91 16.87
CA GLU A 296 -6.57 15.21 18.20
C GLU A 296 -6.93 13.91 18.93
N VAL A 297 -6.47 13.81 20.17
CA VAL A 297 -6.68 12.65 21.04
C VAL A 297 -7.65 13.03 22.17
N ALA A 298 -8.56 12.12 22.50
CA ALA A 298 -9.50 12.28 23.61
C ALA A 298 -9.02 11.46 24.81
N CYS A 299 -8.80 12.11 25.96
CA CYS A 299 -8.28 11.47 27.16
C CYS A 299 -9.28 10.46 27.76
N ASP A 300 -10.57 10.76 27.66
CA ASP A 300 -11.68 9.91 28.10
C ASP A 300 -11.75 8.55 27.38
N ARG A 301 -11.04 8.37 26.26
CA ARG A 301 -10.86 7.06 25.62
C ARG A 301 -10.24 6.03 26.56
N CYS A 302 -9.29 6.45 27.40
CA CYS A 302 -8.68 5.59 28.42
C CYS A 302 -9.21 5.91 29.81
N HIS A 303 -9.58 7.17 30.06
CA HIS A 303 -9.96 7.68 31.37
C HIS A 303 -11.49 7.75 31.53
N PHE A 304 -12.17 6.62 31.42
CA PHE A 304 -13.62 6.51 31.57
C PHE A 304 -14.04 5.77 32.84
N GLU A 305 -15.30 5.92 33.24
CA GLU A 305 -15.87 5.22 34.41
C GLU A 305 -15.87 3.71 34.18
N GLU A 306 -15.57 2.93 35.23
CA GLU A 306 -15.44 1.46 35.16
C GLU A 306 -14.33 0.96 34.22
N ASN A 307 -13.34 1.80 33.90
CA ASN A 307 -12.14 1.33 33.21
C ASN A 307 -11.48 0.18 34.01
N PRO A 308 -11.15 -0.96 33.37
CA PRO A 308 -10.66 -2.15 34.07
C PRO A 308 -9.29 -1.98 34.72
N PHE A 309 -8.58 -0.89 34.41
CA PHE A 309 -7.28 -0.54 34.98
C PHE A 309 -7.39 0.53 36.07
N GLU A 310 -8.60 0.87 36.51
CA GLU A 310 -8.88 1.80 37.62
C GLU A 310 -8.24 3.19 37.43
N LEU A 311 -8.18 3.66 36.17
CA LEU A 311 -7.68 5.00 35.86
C LEU A 311 -8.64 6.08 36.37
N VAL A 312 -8.08 7.24 36.70
CA VAL A 312 -8.88 8.43 37.06
C VAL A 312 -9.77 8.81 35.89
N VAL A 313 -11.06 9.05 36.13
CA VAL A 313 -11.98 9.51 35.09
C VAL A 313 -11.63 10.94 34.67
N LEU A 314 -11.53 11.17 33.36
CA LEU A 314 -11.25 12.47 32.75
C LEU A 314 -12.27 12.77 31.64
N THR A 315 -12.43 14.04 31.29
CA THR A 315 -13.10 14.49 30.07
C THR A 315 -12.23 14.23 28.83
N ALA A 316 -12.80 14.35 27.62
CA ALA A 316 -12.04 14.28 26.36
C ALA A 316 -10.82 15.20 26.35
N ASP A 317 -10.95 16.42 26.89
CA ASP A 317 -9.84 17.36 26.98
C ASP A 317 -8.82 16.97 28.04
N GLY A 318 -9.12 16.04 28.95
CA GLY A 318 -8.21 15.59 30.01
C GLY A 318 -8.35 16.37 31.32
N GLU A 319 -9.56 16.78 31.67
CA GLU A 319 -9.90 17.44 32.94
C GLU A 319 -10.68 16.50 33.83
N VAL A 320 -10.61 16.67 35.16
CA VAL A 320 -11.46 15.89 36.07
C VAL A 320 -12.90 16.41 35.95
N PRO A 321 -13.91 15.55 35.67
CA PRO A 321 -15.29 16.00 35.54
C PRO A 321 -15.79 16.71 36.80
N GLU A 322 -16.61 17.76 36.63
CA GLU A 322 -17.30 18.38 37.76
C GLU A 322 -18.24 17.37 38.43
N PRO A 323 -18.33 17.35 39.77
CA PRO A 323 -19.29 16.49 40.44
C PRO A 323 -20.72 16.86 40.00
N PRO A 324 -21.63 15.88 39.88
CA PRO A 324 -23.02 16.18 39.57
C PRO A 324 -23.58 17.19 40.57
N ALA A 325 -24.31 18.18 40.08
CA ALA A 325 -24.96 19.16 40.94
C ALA A 325 -25.85 18.41 41.95
N GLU A 326 -25.73 18.75 43.24
CA GLU A 326 -26.63 18.20 44.26
C GLU A 326 -28.05 18.73 43.97
N ASP A 327 -28.93 17.84 43.52
CA ASP A 327 -30.38 18.08 43.37
C ASP A 327 -31.10 18.12 44.73
#